data_AF-A0AB36E7X1-F1
#
_entry.id   AF-A0AB36E7X1-F1
#
_cell.length_a   1.000
_cell.length_b   1.000
_cell.length_c   1.000
_cell.angle_alpha   90.00
_cell.angle_beta   90.00
_cell.angle_gamma   90.00
#
_symmetry.space_group_name_H-M   'P 1'
#
loop_
_entity.id
_entity.type
_entity.pdbx_description
1 polymer ?
#
loop_
_entity_poly.entity_id
_entity_poly.type
_entity_poly.pdbx_seq_one_letter_code
_entity_poly.pdbx_strand_id
1 'polypeptide(L)'
;MFSFSQGFQDSFFANLLAGLMIALLFFIFKEKVFRIPDIGGVCYLKQITRSTAYNPYKDMELQYMLSLRLEGNKVYGSAEKIYEDSSVGKREEHVLHYEGKNRSICKIEGIIQKRYLSYYDILIFQSFEENQNRKSTTYYSIRLRKKYYLFGDVL
;
A
#
# COMPACT_ATOMS: atom_id res chain seq x y z
N MET A 1 -52.27 -35.58 10.83
CA MET A 1 -52.01 -34.26 11.44
C MET A 1 -50.51 -34.02 11.37
N PHE A 2 -50.02 -33.55 10.23
CA PHE A 2 -48.59 -33.21 10.08
C PHE A 2 -48.32 -32.03 11.02
N SER A 3 -47.45 -32.27 11.98
CA SER A 3 -47.27 -31.39 13.13
C SER A 3 -46.65 -30.07 12.65
N PHE A 4 -47.38 -28.96 12.79
CA PHE A 4 -46.88 -27.60 12.52
C PHE A 4 -45.50 -27.35 13.15
N SER A 5 -45.23 -27.99 14.29
CA SER A 5 -43.94 -28.05 14.96
C SER A 5 -42.80 -28.63 14.11
N GLN A 6 -43.04 -29.71 13.37
CA GLN A 6 -42.02 -30.35 12.52
C GLN A 6 -41.64 -29.46 11.32
N GLY A 7 -42.64 -28.91 10.61
CA GLY A 7 -42.37 -28.00 9.49
C GLY A 7 -41.66 -26.72 9.91
N PHE A 8 -41.94 -26.22 11.12
CA PHE A 8 -41.24 -25.07 11.70
C PHE A 8 -39.80 -25.42 12.08
N GLN A 9 -39.56 -26.56 12.72
CA GLN A 9 -38.22 -27.03 13.10
C GLN A 9 -37.33 -27.24 11.86
N ASP A 10 -37.84 -27.95 10.85
CA ASP A 10 -37.10 -28.21 9.61
C ASP A 10 -36.72 -26.90 8.90
N SER A 11 -37.66 -25.96 8.81
CA SER A 11 -37.42 -24.64 8.19
C SER A 11 -36.42 -23.80 9.00
N PHE A 12 -36.48 -23.88 10.34
CA PHE A 12 -35.55 -23.18 11.22
C PHE A 12 -34.12 -23.70 11.05
N PHE A 13 -33.93 -25.03 11.10
CA PHE A 13 -32.61 -25.64 10.95
C PHE A 13 -32.04 -25.43 9.54
N ALA A 14 -32.87 -25.50 8.50
CA ALA A 14 -32.45 -25.21 7.14
C ALA A 14 -31.95 -23.76 7.00
N ASN A 15 -32.69 -22.79 7.53
CA ASN A 15 -32.29 -21.38 7.48
C ASN A 15 -31.04 -21.09 8.32
N LEU A 16 -30.93 -21.71 9.50
CA LEU A 16 -29.73 -21.61 10.35
C LEU A 16 -28.50 -22.15 9.62
N LEU A 17 -28.62 -23.32 8.99
CA LEU A 17 -27.53 -23.93 8.22
C LEU A 17 -27.15 -23.08 7.01
N ALA A 18 -28.13 -22.54 6.27
CA ALA A 18 -27.88 -21.64 5.16
C ALA A 18 -27.12 -20.37 5.62
N GLY A 19 -27.51 -19.77 6.74
CA GLY A 19 -26.83 -18.62 7.32
C GLY A 19 -25.37 -18.93 7.69
N LEU A 20 -25.12 -20.09 8.32
CA LEU A 20 -23.78 -20.55 8.66
C LEU A 20 -22.92 -20.78 7.41
N MET A 21 -23.49 -21.39 6.36
CA MET A 21 -22.79 -21.63 5.09
C MET A 21 -22.42 -20.32 4.39
N ILE A 22 -23.31 -19.33 4.36
CA ILE A 22 -23.02 -18.01 3.80
C ILE A 22 -21.93 -17.30 4.60
N ALA A 23 -21.98 -17.37 5.93
CA ALA A 23 -20.95 -16.80 6.80
C ALA A 23 -19.58 -17.44 6.55
N LEU A 24 -19.55 -18.78 6.41
CA LEU A 24 -18.34 -19.53 6.08
C LEU A 24 -17.77 -19.13 4.71
N LEU A 25 -18.63 -19.04 3.69
CA LEU A 25 -18.24 -18.58 2.35
C LEU A 25 -17.66 -17.17 2.42
N PHE A 26 -18.34 -16.23 3.09
CA PHE A 26 -17.87 -14.86 3.23
C PHE A 26 -16.49 -14.79 3.89
N PHE A 27 -16.25 -15.61 4.92
CA PHE A 27 -14.95 -15.71 5.57
C PHE A 27 -13.86 -16.22 4.61
N ILE A 28 -14.13 -17.29 3.87
CA ILE A 28 -13.19 -17.85 2.88
C ILE A 28 -12.88 -16.82 1.78
N PHE A 29 -13.90 -16.14 1.23
CA PHE A 29 -13.73 -15.11 0.22
C PHE A 29 -12.89 -13.93 0.75
N LYS A 30 -13.16 -13.46 1.96
CA LYS A 30 -12.42 -12.37 2.59
C LYS A 30 -10.94 -12.72 2.78
N GLU A 31 -10.65 -13.93 3.24
CA GLU A 31 -9.30 -14.35 3.63
C GLU A 31 -8.45 -14.80 2.43
N LYS A 32 -9.03 -15.56 1.51
CA LYS A 32 -8.31 -16.17 0.38
C LYS A 32 -8.33 -15.34 -0.90
N VAL A 33 -9.48 -14.75 -1.23
CA VAL A 33 -9.65 -14.02 -2.51
C VAL A 33 -9.28 -12.55 -2.35
N PHE A 34 -9.75 -11.92 -1.27
CA PHE A 34 -9.54 -10.50 -1.03
C PHE A 34 -8.44 -10.24 0.01
N ARG A 35 -7.32 -10.97 -0.05
CA ARG A 35 -6.19 -10.74 0.86
C ARG A 35 -5.57 -9.36 0.62
N ILE A 36 -5.06 -8.73 1.68
CA ILE A 36 -4.28 -7.49 1.58
C ILE A 36 -2.95 -7.83 0.88
N PRO A 37 -2.53 -7.06 -0.14
CA PRO A 37 -1.23 -7.28 -0.77
C PRO A 37 -0.12 -7.12 0.27
N ASP A 38 0.80 -8.09 0.30
CA ASP A 38 1.95 -8.04 1.19
C ASP A 38 3.02 -7.12 0.58
N ILE A 39 3.04 -5.88 1.08
CA ILE A 39 4.03 -4.85 0.73
C ILE A 39 4.98 -4.57 1.90
N GLY A 40 4.93 -5.42 2.95
CA GLY A 40 5.83 -5.30 4.08
C GLY A 40 7.28 -5.59 3.69
N GLY A 41 8.21 -4.92 4.36
CA GLY A 41 9.64 -5.07 4.13
C GLY A 41 10.28 -3.82 3.54
N VAL A 42 11.43 -4.03 2.88
CA VAL A 42 12.23 -2.95 2.30
C VAL A 42 11.94 -2.82 0.82
N CYS A 43 11.60 -1.61 0.36
CA CYS A 43 11.43 -1.29 -1.05
C CYS A 43 12.12 0.03 -1.41
N TYR A 44 12.33 0.25 -2.71
CA TYR A 44 13.01 1.44 -3.21
C TYR A 44 12.02 2.31 -4.00
N LEU A 45 12.01 3.60 -3.68
CA LEU A 45 11.19 4.60 -4.35
C LEU A 45 12.10 5.54 -5.14
N LYS A 46 11.86 5.62 -6.44
CA LYS A 46 12.49 6.60 -7.33
C LYS A 46 11.48 7.68 -7.68
N GLN A 47 11.81 8.93 -7.34
CA GLN A 47 11.04 10.11 -7.66
C GLN A 47 11.78 10.92 -8.74
N ILE A 48 11.05 11.34 -9.77
CA ILE A 48 11.57 12.22 -10.82
C ILE A 48 10.70 13.47 -10.87
N THR A 49 11.31 14.63 -10.68
CA THR A 49 10.61 15.92 -10.71
C THR A 49 10.42 16.38 -12.15
N ARG A 50 9.20 16.24 -12.69
CA ARG A 50 8.89 16.64 -14.08
C ARG A 50 8.51 18.10 -14.24
N SER A 51 7.88 18.69 -13.23
CA SER A 51 7.41 20.08 -13.26
C SER A 51 7.77 20.77 -11.96
N THR A 52 8.38 21.94 -12.05
CA THR A 52 8.81 22.77 -10.92
C THR A 52 8.98 24.21 -11.38
N ALA A 53 8.64 25.17 -10.52
CA ALA A 53 8.96 26.58 -10.73
C ALA A 53 10.44 26.90 -10.43
N TYR A 54 11.14 26.00 -9.73
CA TYR A 54 12.53 26.17 -9.33
C TYR A 54 13.45 25.31 -10.19
N ASN A 55 14.21 25.96 -11.07
CA ASN A 55 15.03 25.31 -12.09
C ASN A 55 15.99 24.23 -11.58
N PRO A 56 16.67 24.38 -10.42
CA PRO A 56 17.56 23.33 -9.90
C PRO A 56 16.88 21.98 -9.67
N TYR A 57 15.56 21.93 -9.50
CA TYR A 57 14.82 20.69 -9.30
C TYR A 57 14.29 20.09 -10.61
N LYS A 58 14.49 20.75 -11.75
CA LYS A 58 13.99 20.27 -13.03
C LYS A 58 14.69 18.97 -13.40
N ASP A 59 13.89 17.93 -13.65
CA ASP A 59 14.34 16.56 -13.91
C ASP A 59 15.26 15.99 -12.81
N MET A 60 15.13 16.52 -11.58
CA MET A 60 15.85 15.99 -10.42
C MET A 60 15.36 14.58 -10.10
N GLU A 61 16.31 13.67 -9.90
CA GLU A 61 16.07 12.30 -9.47
C GLU A 61 16.40 12.16 -7.99
N LEU A 62 15.45 11.65 -7.21
CA LEU A 62 15.63 11.30 -5.81
C LEU A 62 15.33 9.82 -5.62
N GLN A 63 16.16 9.12 -4.85
CA GLN A 63 15.86 7.74 -4.45
C GLN A 63 15.80 7.61 -2.94
N TYR A 64 14.82 6.83 -2.51
CA TYR A 64 14.53 6.54 -1.12
C TYR A 64 14.48 5.04 -0.89
N MET A 65 15.02 4.61 0.25
CA MET A 65 14.80 3.28 0.80
C MET A 65 13.64 3.35 1.79
N LEU A 66 12.54 2.68 1.48
CA LEU A 66 11.34 2.60 2.29
C LEU A 66 11.40 1.32 3.14
N SER A 67 11.18 1.43 4.43
CA SER A 67 10.97 0.30 5.34
C SER A 67 9.53 0.33 5.80
N LEU A 68 8.69 -0.56 5.25
CA LEU A 68 7.25 -0.58 5.45
C LEU A 68 6.81 -1.77 6.31
N ARG A 69 5.83 -1.50 7.18
CA ARG A 69 5.13 -2.48 8.00
C ARG A 69 3.63 -2.34 7.81
N LEU A 70 2.95 -3.47 7.77
CA LEU A 70 1.49 -3.56 7.65
C LEU A 70 0.84 -3.87 9.00
N GLU A 71 -0.23 -3.15 9.31
CA GLU A 71 -1.15 -3.45 10.40
C GLU A 71 -2.58 -3.43 9.85
N GLY A 72 -3.05 -4.61 9.42
CA GLY A 72 -4.27 -4.71 8.63
C GLY A 72 -4.11 -3.95 7.32
N ASN A 73 -4.97 -2.95 7.07
CA ASN A 73 -4.90 -2.09 5.89
C ASN A 73 -4.08 -0.81 6.12
N LYS A 74 -3.54 -0.58 7.32
CA LYS A 74 -2.70 0.56 7.60
C LYS A 74 -1.25 0.25 7.28
N VAL A 75 -0.53 1.25 6.80
CA VAL A 75 0.87 1.17 6.41
C VAL A 75 1.64 2.17 7.26
N TYR A 76 2.66 1.68 7.94
CA TYR A 76 3.55 2.47 8.77
C TYR A 76 4.99 2.19 8.37
N GLY A 77 5.89 3.15 8.58
CA GLY A 77 7.28 2.91 8.25
C GLY A 77 8.16 4.12 8.33
N SER A 78 9.34 3.98 7.73
CA SER A 78 10.29 5.05 7.52
C SER A 78 10.77 5.08 6.07
N ALA A 79 11.22 6.25 5.63
CA ALA A 79 11.93 6.46 4.38
C ALA A 79 13.32 7.00 4.70
N GLU A 80 14.34 6.48 4.06
CA GLU A 80 15.69 7.05 4.07
C GLU A 80 16.05 7.55 2.69
N LYS A 81 16.48 8.80 2.58
CA LYS A 81 17.03 9.32 1.33
C LYS A 81 18.42 8.73 1.11
N ILE A 82 18.64 8.09 -0.03
CA ILE A 82 19.91 7.40 -0.36
C ILE A 82 20.63 8.02 -1.54
N TYR A 83 19.92 8.73 -2.41
CA TYR A 83 20.47 9.30 -3.63
C TYR A 83 19.75 10.59 -4.04
N GLU A 84 20.50 11.52 -4.61
CA GLU A 84 20.00 12.70 -5.30
C GLU A 84 20.86 12.99 -6.54
N ASP A 85 20.21 13.28 -7.66
CA ASP A 85 20.84 13.89 -8.83
C ASP A 85 20.02 15.11 -9.27
N SER A 86 20.64 16.29 -9.22
CA SER A 86 20.07 17.55 -9.73
C SER A 86 20.89 18.15 -10.87
N SER A 87 21.74 17.36 -11.52
CA SER A 87 22.70 17.84 -12.51
C SER A 87 22.01 18.53 -13.69
N VAL A 88 20.89 17.99 -14.14
CA VAL A 88 20.09 18.53 -15.26
C VAL A 88 19.59 19.95 -14.95
N GLY A 89 18.98 20.13 -13.77
CA GLY A 89 18.42 21.42 -13.37
C GLY A 89 19.48 22.47 -13.04
N LYS A 90 20.61 22.05 -12.46
CA LYS A 90 21.72 22.95 -12.08
C LYS A 90 22.69 23.24 -13.22
N ARG A 91 22.69 22.44 -14.29
CA ARG A 91 23.64 22.50 -15.42
C ARG A 91 25.11 22.29 -15.02
N GLU A 92 25.33 21.62 -13.90
CA GLU A 92 26.62 21.22 -13.36
C GLU A 92 26.49 19.83 -12.75
N GLU A 93 27.59 19.10 -12.57
CA GLU A 93 27.55 17.80 -11.93
C GLU A 93 27.13 17.95 -10.46
N HIS A 94 25.98 17.36 -10.11
CA HIS A 94 25.45 17.41 -8.75
C HIS A 94 24.77 16.10 -8.38
N VAL A 95 25.60 15.08 -8.17
CA VAL A 95 25.20 13.75 -7.74
C VAL A 95 25.62 13.54 -6.29
N LEU A 96 24.67 13.17 -5.43
CA LEU A 96 24.88 12.92 -4.01
C LEU A 96 24.45 11.50 -3.65
N HIS A 97 25.36 10.78 -3.03
CA HIS A 97 25.10 9.49 -2.40
C HIS A 97 25.11 9.67 -0.88
N TYR A 98 24.01 9.31 -0.23
CA TYR A 98 23.86 9.47 1.22
C TYR A 98 24.13 8.15 1.93
N GLU A 99 25.16 8.14 2.77
CA GLU A 99 25.58 6.96 3.53
C GLU A 99 25.52 7.21 5.05
N GLY A 100 25.09 6.18 5.79
CA GLY A 100 25.04 6.17 7.24
C GLY A 100 24.32 7.39 7.83
N LYS A 101 25.05 8.15 8.66
CA LYS A 101 24.53 9.31 9.40
C LYS A 101 24.04 10.48 8.52
N ASN A 102 24.41 10.51 7.24
CA ASN A 102 24.04 11.59 6.33
C ASN A 102 22.67 11.36 5.66
N ARG A 103 22.02 10.22 5.90
CA ARG A 103 20.68 9.92 5.36
C ARG A 103 19.63 10.71 6.13
N SER A 104 18.78 11.44 5.42
CA SER A 104 17.57 12.00 6.04
C SER A 104 16.54 10.90 6.24
N ILE A 105 15.97 10.84 7.45
CA ILE A 105 14.95 9.88 7.83
C ILE A 105 13.59 10.60 7.82
N CYS A 106 12.61 9.98 7.19
CA CYS A 106 11.23 10.45 7.12
C CYS A 106 10.29 9.41 7.74
N LYS A 107 9.23 9.85 8.40
CA LYS A 107 8.17 8.95 8.89
C LYS A 107 7.15 8.72 7.78
N ILE A 108 6.66 7.50 7.65
CA ILE A 108 5.62 7.13 6.67
C ILE A 108 4.36 6.69 7.41
N GLU A 109 3.23 7.26 6.98
CA GLU A 109 1.90 6.85 7.40
C GLU A 109 0.97 6.76 6.19
N GLY A 110 0.22 5.67 6.10
CA GLY A 110 -0.61 5.42 4.94
C GLY A 110 -1.68 4.35 5.15
N ILE A 111 -2.43 4.10 4.09
CA ILE A 111 -3.53 3.15 4.04
C ILE A 111 -3.61 2.48 2.67
N ILE A 112 -3.93 1.19 2.68
CA ILE A 112 -4.33 0.44 1.48
C ILE A 112 -5.85 0.50 1.37
N GLN A 113 -6.32 1.18 0.33
CA GLN A 113 -7.72 1.20 -0.05
C GLN A 113 -8.04 -0.02 -0.93
N LYS A 114 -8.80 -0.96 -0.37
CA LYS A 114 -9.26 -2.14 -1.11
C LYS A 114 -10.31 -1.78 -2.13
N ARG A 115 -10.17 -2.33 -3.34
CA ARG A 115 -11.17 -2.23 -4.40
C ARG A 115 -11.65 -3.61 -4.80
N TYR A 116 -12.69 -4.14 -4.16
CA TYR A 116 -13.11 -5.54 -4.33
C TYR A 116 -13.35 -5.97 -5.78
N LEU A 117 -13.92 -5.09 -6.62
CA LEU A 117 -14.25 -5.38 -8.02
C LEU A 117 -13.16 -4.97 -9.02
N SER A 118 -12.02 -4.44 -8.57
CA SER A 118 -10.94 -3.97 -9.44
C SER A 118 -9.74 -4.90 -9.42
N TYR A 119 -8.96 -4.93 -10.50
CA TYR A 119 -7.71 -5.72 -10.61
C TYR A 119 -6.54 -5.14 -9.79
N TYR A 120 -6.71 -3.97 -9.19
CA TYR A 120 -5.72 -3.31 -8.36
C TYR A 120 -6.34 -2.71 -7.09
N ASP A 121 -5.52 -2.63 -6.04
CA ASP A 121 -5.79 -1.81 -4.85
C ASP A 121 -5.01 -0.49 -4.93
N ILE A 122 -5.32 0.47 -4.08
CA ILE A 122 -4.60 1.76 -4.03
C ILE A 122 -3.87 1.87 -2.70
N LEU A 123 -2.55 1.97 -2.76
CA LEU A 123 -1.72 2.38 -1.64
C LEU A 123 -1.62 3.90 -1.63
N ILE A 124 -2.04 4.50 -0.53
CA ILE A 124 -1.89 5.92 -0.29
C ILE A 124 -1.01 6.11 0.94
N PHE A 125 0.07 6.86 0.81
CA PHE A 125 0.88 7.20 1.98
C PHE A 125 1.42 8.61 1.89
N GLN A 126 1.71 9.15 3.07
CA GLN A 126 2.37 10.42 3.26
C GLN A 126 3.73 10.17 3.90
N SER A 127 4.75 10.86 3.41
CA SER A 127 6.04 10.92 4.07
C SER A 127 6.20 12.28 4.74
N PHE A 128 6.53 12.26 6.02
CA PHE A 128 6.83 13.44 6.81
C PHE A 128 8.34 13.51 7.03
N GLU A 129 8.97 14.50 6.43
CA GLU A 129 10.38 14.82 6.67
C GLU A 129 10.45 15.98 7.65
N GLU A 130 11.05 15.76 8.81
CA GLU A 130 11.32 16.80 9.79
C GLU A 130 12.84 16.96 9.91
N ASN A 131 13.37 17.92 9.15
CA ASN A 131 14.75 18.38 9.29
C ASN A 131 14.77 19.69 10.08
N GLN A 132 15.91 20.03 10.68
CA GLN A 132 16.09 21.23 11.51
C GLN A 132 15.59 22.52 10.83
N ASN A 133 15.71 22.61 9.50
CA ASN A 133 15.37 23.81 8.72
C ASN A 133 14.09 23.66 7.87
N ARG A 134 13.52 22.46 7.74
CA ARG A 134 12.40 22.22 6.81
C ARG A 134 11.51 21.07 7.28
N LYS A 135 10.21 21.36 7.33
CA LYS A 135 9.15 20.35 7.39
C LYS A 135 8.62 20.16 5.98
N SER A 136 8.68 18.94 5.48
CA SER A 136 8.16 18.59 4.16
C SER A 136 7.20 17.42 4.25
N THR A 137 6.09 17.52 3.54
CA THR A 137 5.10 16.44 3.43
C THR A 137 4.95 16.10 1.97
N THR A 138 5.19 14.83 1.63
CA THR A 138 4.97 14.33 0.26
C THR A 138 3.87 13.30 0.27
N TYR A 139 3.00 13.35 -0.74
CA TYR A 139 1.87 12.45 -0.90
C TYR A 139 2.09 11.52 -2.08
N TYR A 140 1.81 10.23 -1.88
CA TYR A 140 1.95 9.20 -2.90
C TYR A 140 0.65 8.42 -3.04
N SER A 141 0.30 8.09 -4.28
CA SER A 141 -0.81 7.22 -4.65
C SER A 141 -0.30 6.19 -5.66
N ILE A 142 -0.22 4.93 -5.23
CA ILE A 142 0.36 3.82 -5.99
C ILE A 142 -0.70 2.76 -6.24
N ARG A 143 -0.79 2.26 -7.47
CA ARG A 143 -1.66 1.13 -7.81
C ARG A 143 -0.94 -0.18 -7.51
N LEU A 144 -1.52 -0.99 -6.63
CA LEU A 144 -1.03 -2.32 -6.28
C LEU A 144 -1.78 -3.37 -7.11
N ARG A 145 -1.09 -4.03 -8.04
CA ARG A 145 -1.69 -5.12 -8.82
C ARG A 145 -1.97 -6.31 -7.91
N LYS A 146 -3.18 -6.86 -7.97
CA LYS A 146 -3.54 -8.04 -7.18
C LYS A 146 -3.06 -9.30 -7.87
N LYS A 147 -2.50 -10.22 -7.09
CA LYS A 147 -2.30 -11.62 -7.49
C LYS A 147 -3.49 -12.43 -6.97
N TYR A 148 -4.45 -12.70 -7.85
CA TYR A 148 -5.58 -13.56 -7.50
C TYR A 148 -5.19 -15.03 -7.65
N TYR A 149 -5.45 -15.84 -6.63
CA TYR A 149 -5.35 -17.31 -6.69
C TYR A 149 -6.71 -17.94 -7.05
N LEU A 150 -7.46 -17.34 -7.97
CA LEU A 150 -8.76 -17.90 -8.36
C LEU A 150 -8.64 -19.00 -9.42
N PHE A 151 -7.53 -19.06 -10.17
CA PHE A 151 -7.28 -20.08 -11.19
C PHE A 151 -5.78 -20.33 -11.41
N GLY A 152 -5.11 -20.92 -10.40
CA GLY A 152 -3.93 -21.76 -10.61
C GLY A 152 -2.66 -21.18 -11.27
N ASP A 153 -2.63 -19.98 -11.82
CA ASP A 153 -1.46 -19.49 -12.55
C ASP A 153 -1.19 -18.00 -12.33
N VAL A 154 0.11 -17.73 -12.13
CA VAL A 154 0.73 -16.42 -12.03
C VAL A 154 1.12 -15.97 -13.43
N LEU A 155 0.49 -14.91 -13.94
CA LEU A 155 0.96 -14.12 -15.09
C LEU A 155 1.23 -12.66 -14.66
#